data_AF-A0A8J6UV46-F1
#
_entry.id   AF-A0A8J6UV46-F1
#
_cell.length_a   1.000
_cell.length_b   1.000
_cell.length_c   1.000
_cell.angle_alpha   90.00
_cell.angle_beta   90.00
_cell.angle_gamma   90.00
#
_symmetry.space_group_name_H-M   'P 1'
#
loop_
_entity.id
_entity.type
_entity.pdbx_description
1 polymer ?
#
loop_
_entity_poly.entity_id
_entity_poly.type
_entity_poly.pdbx_seq_one_letter_code
_entity_poly.pdbx_strand_id
1 'polypeptide(L)' 'MTEERATEQESPLKQRREELGLTQRDVAVAIDVSVQTVSNWETGRYKEAKLTLPQVKALCRVLNWTVQDLPDDLGPC' A
#
# COMPACT_ATOMS: atom_id res chain seq x y z
N MET A 1 28.20 0.81 -5.27
CA MET A 1 27.48 1.69 -6.20
C MET A 1 26.16 1.03 -6.55
N THR A 2 25.12 1.36 -5.79
CA THR A 2 23.76 1.53 -6.31
C THR A 2 23.10 2.45 -5.29
N GLU A 3 22.59 3.55 -5.80
CA GLU A 3 22.22 4.75 -5.05
C GLU A 3 20.96 4.52 -4.21
N GLU A 4 21.10 4.39 -2.90
CA GLU A 4 20.02 4.68 -1.96
C GLU A 4 19.97 6.19 -1.78
N ARG A 5 19.34 6.89 -2.72
CA ARG A 5 18.94 8.28 -2.53
C ARG A 5 17.48 8.48 -2.94
N ALA A 6 16.76 9.06 -1.99
CA ALA A 6 15.44 9.69 -2.06
C ALA A 6 14.21 8.76 -1.98
N THR A 7 13.53 8.77 -0.83
CA THR A 7 12.06 8.85 -0.73
C THR A 7 11.62 9.45 0.62
N GLU A 8 12.17 10.61 1.01
CA GLU A 8 11.47 11.43 2.00
C GLU A 8 10.16 11.92 1.33
N GLN A 9 9.00 11.36 1.74
CA GLN A 9 7.61 11.62 1.30
C GLN A 9 6.93 10.59 0.36
N GLU A 10 7.37 9.33 0.25
CA GLU A 10 6.59 8.31 -0.48
C GLU A 10 5.71 7.43 0.43
N SER A 11 4.53 7.06 -0.05
CA SER A 11 3.57 6.20 0.64
C SER A 11 4.19 4.82 1.02
N PRO A 12 4.03 4.34 2.26
CA PRO A 12 4.48 2.99 2.67
C PRO A 12 3.86 1.88 1.81
N LEU A 13 2.60 2.07 1.40
CA LEU A 13 1.90 1.15 0.50
C LEU A 13 2.58 1.09 -0.88
N LYS A 14 2.91 2.26 -1.44
CA LYS A 14 3.58 2.36 -2.74
C LYS A 14 4.96 1.70 -2.70
N GLN A 15 5.76 2.02 -1.69
CA GLN A 15 7.11 1.48 -1.50
C GLN A 15 7.06 -0.06 -1.44
N ARG A 16 6.21 -0.61 -0.57
CA ARG A 16 6.11 -2.07 -0.42
C ARG A 16 5.62 -2.77 -1.68
N ARG A 17 4.67 -2.16 -2.38
CA ARG A 17 4.16 -2.68 -3.66
C ARG A 17 5.28 -2.77 -4.70
N GLU A 18 6.12 -1.75 -4.79
CA GLU A 18 7.24 -1.68 -5.74
C GLU A 18 8.37 -2.67 -5.39
N GLU A 19 8.69 -2.84 -4.10
CA GLU A 19 9.62 -3.88 -3.63
C GLU A 19 9.20 -5.30 -4.06
N LEU A 20 7.89 -5.55 -4.12
CA LEU A 20 7.31 -6.84 -4.50
C LEU A 20 7.06 -6.95 -6.01
N GLY A 21 7.36 -5.91 -6.80
CA GLY A 21 7.11 -5.87 -8.24
C GLY A 21 5.62 -5.88 -8.62
N LEU A 22 4.76 -5.45 -7.71
CA LEU A 22 3.30 -5.46 -7.90
C LEU A 22 2.81 -4.15 -8.57
N THR A 23 1.73 -4.26 -9.32
CA THR A 23 1.00 -3.08 -9.84
C THR A 23 -0.11 -2.67 -8.88
N GLN A 24 -0.58 -1.41 -8.97
CA GLN A 24 -1.75 -0.97 -8.19
C GLN A 24 -2.98 -1.84 -8.47
N ARG A 25 -3.08 -2.39 -9.69
CA ARG A 25 -4.15 -3.30 -10.09
C ARG A 25 -4.07 -4.64 -9.37
N ASP A 26 -2.87 -5.18 -9.17
CA ASP A 26 -2.70 -6.46 -8.47
C ASP A 26 -3.16 -6.35 -7.02
N VAL A 27 -2.78 -5.25 -6.34
CA VAL A 27 -3.24 -4.95 -4.98
C VAL A 27 -4.75 -4.77 -4.96
N ALA A 28 -5.32 -3.99 -5.89
CA ALA A 28 -6.74 -3.70 -5.96
C ALA A 28 -7.59 -4.98 -6.15
N VAL A 29 -7.16 -5.88 -7.04
CA VAL A 29 -7.82 -7.16 -7.29
C VAL A 29 -7.72 -8.07 -6.06
N ALA A 30 -6.56 -8.10 -5.39
CA ALA A 30 -6.36 -8.95 -4.22
C ALA A 30 -7.25 -8.56 -3.04
N ILE A 31 -7.52 -7.25 -2.86
CA ILE A 31 -8.30 -6.72 -1.74
C ILE A 31 -9.74 -6.34 -2.11
N ASP A 32 -10.16 -6.63 -3.35
CA ASP A 32 -11.50 -6.35 -3.88
C ASP A 32 -11.90 -4.86 -3.76
N VAL A 33 -11.06 -3.97 -4.29
CA VAL A 33 -11.35 -2.53 -4.42
C VAL A 33 -11.01 -2.03 -5.82
N SER A 34 -11.37 -0.77 -6.11
CA SER A 34 -10.98 -0.15 -7.37
C SER A 34 -9.49 0.23 -7.38
N VAL A 35 -8.85 0.21 -8.56
CA VAL A 35 -7.46 0.69 -8.73
C VAL A 35 -7.34 2.16 -8.29
N GLN A 36 -8.38 2.96 -8.52
CA GLN A 36 -8.44 4.36 -8.07
C GLN A 36 -8.40 4.47 -6.54
N THR A 37 -8.98 3.52 -5.81
CA THR A 37 -8.91 3.48 -4.34
C THR A 37 -7.47 3.29 -3.88
N VAL A 38 -6.72 2.37 -4.49
CA VAL A 38 -5.29 2.15 -4.19
C VAL A 38 -4.47 3.40 -4.53
N SER A 39 -4.69 3.99 -5.70
CA SER A 39 -4.04 5.23 -6.12
C SER A 39 -4.32 6.40 -5.16
N ASN A 40 -5.55 6.51 -4.66
CA ASN A 40 -5.94 7.52 -3.69
C ASN A 40 -5.24 7.36 -2.34
N TRP A 41 -5.01 6.12 -1.90
CA TRP A 41 -4.21 5.84 -0.69
C TRP A 41 -2.75 6.21 -0.91
N GLU A 42 -2.14 5.76 -2.01
CA GLU A 42 -0.73 6.02 -2.31
C GLU A 42 -0.40 7.53 -2.47
N THR A 43 -1.39 8.33 -2.88
CA THR A 43 -1.24 9.78 -3.06
C THR A 43 -1.69 10.60 -1.84
N GLY A 44 -2.18 9.96 -0.77
CA GLY A 44 -2.66 10.64 0.43
C GLY A 44 -3.95 11.46 0.23
N ARG A 45 -4.65 11.30 -0.91
CA ARG A 45 -5.94 11.95 -1.16
C ARG A 45 -7.01 11.49 -0.17
N TYR A 46 -6.89 10.25 0.32
CA TYR A 46 -7.69 9.71 1.40
C TYR A 46 -6.79 9.29 2.56
N LYS A 47 -6.75 10.12 3.61
CA LYS A 47 -5.99 9.84 4.84
C LYS A 47 -6.53 8.68 5.67
N GLU A 48 -7.82 8.35 5.51
CA GLU A 48 -8.46 7.26 6.24
C GLU A 48 -8.84 6.13 5.29
N ALA A 49 -7.98 5.14 5.15
CA ALA A 49 -8.30 3.91 4.43
C ALA A 49 -9.32 3.08 5.22
N LYS A 50 -10.59 3.14 4.83
CA LYS A 50 -11.66 2.32 5.43
C LYS A 50 -11.65 0.92 4.81
N LEU A 51 -11.02 -0.01 5.50
CA LEU A 51 -10.93 -1.42 5.12
C LEU A 51 -11.73 -2.29 6.10
N THR A 52 -12.41 -3.30 5.58
CA THR A 52 -12.99 -4.37 6.40
C THR A 52 -11.92 -5.37 6.82
N LEU A 53 -12.15 -6.15 7.88
CA LEU A 53 -11.17 -7.16 8.35
C LEU A 53 -10.75 -8.16 7.25
N PRO A 54 -11.64 -8.68 6.37
CA PRO A 54 -11.23 -9.50 5.23
C PRO A 54 -10.27 -8.78 4.28
N GLN A 55 -10.50 -7.51 4.02
CA GLN A 55 -9.64 -6.70 3.13
C GLN A 55 -8.29 -6.41 3.79
N VAL A 56 -8.24 -6.14 5.09
CA VAL A 56 -6.96 -6.04 5.84
C VAL A 56 -6.18 -7.35 5.74
N LYS A 57 -6.82 -8.51 5.96
CA LYS A 57 -6.16 -9.82 5.81
C LYS A 57 -5.67 -10.05 4.38
N ALA A 58 -6.43 -9.63 3.37
CA ALA A 58 -6.03 -9.73 1.98
C ALA A 58 -4.84 -8.82 1.66
N LEU A 59 -4.85 -7.59 2.18
CA LEU A 59 -3.77 -6.61 2.04
C LEU A 59 -2.47 -7.15 2.65
N CYS A 60 -2.53 -7.65 3.89
CA CYS A 60 -1.39 -8.29 4.56
C CYS A 60 -0.83 -9.46 3.73
N ARG A 61 -1.69 -10.30 3.13
CA ARG A 61 -1.25 -11.42 2.29
C ARG A 61 -0.56 -10.97 1.00
N VAL A 62 -1.10 -9.99 0.29
CA VAL A 62 -0.55 -9.56 -1.01
C VAL A 62 0.72 -8.73 -0.84
N LEU A 63 0.80 -7.90 0.21
CA LEU A 63 1.98 -7.07 0.50
C LEU A 63 3.00 -7.75 1.41
N ASN A 64 2.76 -9.02 1.77
CA ASN A 64 3.59 -9.78 2.69
C ASN A 64 3.90 -8.98 3.97
N TRP A 65 2.86 -8.39 4.55
CA TRP A 65 2.87 -7.71 5.84
C TRP A 65 2.24 -8.62 6.89
N THR A 66 2.77 -8.58 8.11
CA THR A 66 2.01 -9.05 9.27
C THR A 66 1.10 -7.92 9.77
N VAL A 67 0.18 -8.24 10.68
CA VAL A 67 -0.65 -7.21 11.34
C VAL A 67 0.22 -6.23 12.14
N GLN A 68 1.41 -6.64 12.58
CA GLN A 68 2.33 -5.78 13.34
C GLN A 68 3.15 -4.85 12.44
N ASP A 69 3.39 -5.25 11.19
CA ASP A 69 4.13 -4.44 10.20
C ASP A 69 3.20 -3.53 9.37
N LEU A 70 1.88 -3.66 9.56
CA LEU A 70 0.91 -2.83 8.89
C LEU A 70 1.04 -1.39 9.40
N PRO A 71 1.31 -0.40 8.52
CA PRO A 71 1.41 0.98 8.96
C PRO A 71 0.03 1.55 9.33
N ASP A 72 0.04 2.53 10.24
CA ASP A 72 -1.19 3.23 10.65
C ASP A 72 -1.76 4.12 9.52
N ASP A 73 -0.91 4.56 8.58
CA ASP A 73 -1.29 5.32 7.37
C ASP A 73 -0.69 4.66 6.11
N LEU A 74 -1.50 4.59 5.05
CA LEU A 74 -1.09 4.07 3.75
C LEU A 74 -0.59 5.17 2.80
N GLY A 75 -0.80 6.44 3.14
CA GLY A 75 -0.37 7.61 2.36
C GLY A 75 1.06 8.05 2.65
N PRO A 76 1.55 9.07 1.91
CA PRO A 76 2.87 9.64 2.14
C PRO A 76 2.93 10.33 3.51
N CYS A 77 4.03 10.09 4.24
CA CYS A 77 4.37 10.73 5.51
C CYS A 77 4.84 12.18 5.33
#